data_AF-A0A952Y1N5-F1
#
_entry.id   AF-A0A952Y1N5-F1
#
_cell.length_a   1.000
_cell.length_b   1.000
_cell.length_c   1.000
_cell.angle_alpha   90.00
_cell.angle_beta   90.00
_cell.angle_gamma   90.00
#
_symmetry.space_group_name_H-M   'P 1'
#
loop_
_entity.id
_entity.type
_entity.pdbx_description
1 polymer ?
#
loop_
_entity_poly.entity_id
_entity_poly.type
_entity_poly.pdbx_seq_one_letter_code
_entity_poly.pdbx_strand_id
1 'polypeptide(L)'
;MTILGKGMAGEPVKLLQKKLGVEADGVFGPGTEKALREYQAKEKIDVDGLAGPDTFTHMGLPELVYLTVGSRGETVKKLQTELGITADGVYGAGTANAVKAFQKKNGLTEDGIAGPTTLAKTKTFGSVMNASVIAGSIIDAGTKAARSIWDTITGAFKK
;
A
#
# COMPACT_ATOMS: atom_id res chain seq x y z
N MET A 1 7.72 -0.49 -5.74
CA MET A 1 7.85 -0.84 -4.31
C MET A 1 7.18 0.24 -3.47
N THR A 2 5.99 -0.02 -2.93
CA THR A 2 5.44 0.82 -1.84
C THR A 2 5.87 0.16 -0.55
N ILE A 3 7.01 0.60 -0.05
CA ILE A 3 7.62 0.09 1.17
C ILE A 3 7.88 1.31 2.03
N LEU A 4 7.35 1.36 3.26
CA LEU A 4 7.87 2.31 4.24
C LEU A 4 9.05 1.67 4.96
N GLY A 5 10.19 2.35 4.95
CA GLY A 5 11.41 1.86 5.57
C GLY A 5 12.26 2.99 6.14
N LYS A 6 13.38 2.62 6.75
CA LYS A 6 14.30 3.55 7.40
C LYS A 6 14.68 4.71 6.49
N GLY A 7 14.55 5.93 7.02
CA GLY A 7 14.83 7.17 6.29
C GLY A 7 13.63 7.78 5.54
N MET A 8 12.48 7.11 5.52
CA MET A 8 11.24 7.70 5.02
C MET A 8 10.58 8.60 6.06
N ALA A 9 9.87 9.63 5.62
CA ALA A 9 9.14 10.53 6.49
C ALA A 9 7.81 10.97 5.85
N GLY A 10 6.89 11.45 6.68
CA GLY A 10 5.61 12.02 6.27
C GLY A 10 4.40 11.38 6.94
N GLU A 11 3.22 11.74 6.44
CA GLU A 11 1.93 11.31 7.00
C GLU A 11 1.72 9.78 7.01
N PRO A 12 2.13 9.01 5.98
CA PRO A 12 2.07 7.55 6.03
C PRO A 12 2.87 6.95 7.19
N VAL A 13 4.03 7.54 7.50
CA VAL A 13 4.87 7.10 8.62
C VAL A 13 4.19 7.41 9.95
N LYS A 14 3.52 8.57 10.08
CA LYS A 14 2.73 8.90 11.28
C LYS A 14 1.60 7.91 11.51
N LEU A 15 0.89 7.52 10.45
CA LEU A 15 -0.19 6.53 10.54
C LEU A 15 0.33 5.17 10.99
N LEU A 16 1.45 4.73 10.40
CA LEU A 16 2.14 3.50 10.82
C LEU A 16 2.55 3.56 12.30
N GLN A 17 3.22 4.64 12.71
CA GLN A 17 3.69 4.84 14.08
C GLN A 17 2.55 4.84 15.10
N LYS A 18 1.43 5.51 14.79
CA LYS A 18 0.21 5.47 15.61
C LYS A 18 -0.30 4.05 15.84
N LYS A 19 -0.26 3.18 14.81
CA LYS A 19 -0.67 1.77 14.95
C LYS A 19 0.35 0.92 15.69
N LEU A 20 1.64 1.21 15.55
CA LEU A 20 2.71 0.56 16.30
C LEU A 20 2.76 0.99 17.77
N GLY A 21 2.04 2.05 18.16
CA GLY A 21 2.06 2.59 19.52
C GLY A 21 3.37 3.28 19.87
N VAL A 22 4.10 3.76 18.86
CA VAL A 22 5.33 4.56 19.04
C VAL A 22 5.05 6.04 18.81
N GLU A 23 6.01 6.89 19.15
CA GLU A 23 5.92 8.33 18.86
C GLU A 23 5.68 8.57 17.36
N ALA A 24 4.61 9.30 17.05
CA ALA A 24 4.19 9.59 15.69
C ALA A 24 4.83 10.88 15.15
N ASP A 25 6.17 10.95 15.23
CA ASP A 25 6.97 12.08 14.75
C ASP A 25 6.96 12.21 13.21
N GLY A 26 6.54 11.14 12.52
CA GLY A 26 6.49 11.05 11.07
C GLY A 26 7.83 10.75 10.44
N VAL A 27 8.80 10.25 11.20
CA VAL A 27 10.14 9.88 10.72
C VAL A 27 10.38 8.40 11.00
N PHE A 28 10.66 7.63 9.96
CA PHE A 28 10.94 6.21 10.09
C PHE A 28 12.39 6.03 10.56
N GLY A 29 12.58 6.14 11.87
CA GLY A 29 13.85 5.93 12.56
C GLY A 29 14.05 4.51 13.10
N PRO A 30 15.15 4.25 13.82
CA PRO A 30 15.45 2.95 14.42
C PRO A 30 14.37 2.46 15.41
N GLY A 31 13.71 3.37 16.13
CA GLY A 31 12.62 3.03 17.04
C GLY A 31 11.39 2.49 16.30
N THR A 32 11.01 3.13 15.20
CA THR A 32 9.91 2.67 14.33
C THR A 32 10.25 1.33 13.67
N GLU A 33 11.47 1.16 13.16
CA GLU A 33 11.91 -0.10 12.58
C GLU A 33 11.84 -1.25 13.58
N LYS A 34 12.33 -1.03 14.81
CA LYS A 34 12.30 -2.03 15.87
C LYS A 34 10.87 -2.45 16.21
N ALA A 35 9.98 -1.48 16.44
CA ALA A 35 8.57 -1.76 16.74
C ALA A 35 7.88 -2.50 15.57
N LEU A 36 8.23 -2.15 14.33
CA LEU A 36 7.71 -2.84 13.16
C LEU A 36 8.16 -4.30 13.07
N ARG A 37 9.45 -4.58 13.32
CA ARG A 37 9.97 -5.95 13.34
C ARG A 37 9.31 -6.78 14.45
N GLU A 38 9.09 -6.20 15.62
CA GLU A 38 8.37 -6.86 16.72
C GLU A 38 6.92 -7.18 16.33
N TYR A 39 6.24 -6.24 15.67
CA TYR A 39 4.90 -6.47 15.14
C TYR A 39 4.88 -7.59 14.09
N GLN A 40 5.78 -7.55 13.11
CA GLN A 40 5.90 -8.59 12.07
C GLN A 40 6.15 -9.97 12.67
N ALA A 41 7.04 -10.06 13.66
CA ALA A 41 7.34 -11.31 14.37
C ALA A 41 6.12 -11.83 15.16
N LYS A 42 5.37 -10.93 15.81
CA LYS A 42 4.15 -11.26 16.55
C LYS A 42 3.03 -11.78 15.64
N GLU A 43 2.84 -11.12 14.50
CA GLU A 43 1.83 -11.50 13.49
C GLU A 43 2.26 -12.69 12.62
N LYS A 44 3.50 -13.19 12.79
CA LYS A 44 4.08 -14.30 12.02
C LYS A 44 4.13 -14.03 10.51
N ILE A 45 4.42 -12.79 10.15
CA ILE A 45 4.69 -12.38 8.76
C ILE A 45 6.20 -12.16 8.57
N ASP A 46 6.61 -11.87 7.33
CA ASP A 46 8.03 -11.63 7.01
C ASP A 46 8.61 -10.49 7.86
N VAL A 47 9.65 -10.81 8.65
CA VAL A 47 10.29 -9.89 9.61
C VAL A 47 11.44 -9.13 8.93
N ASP A 48 11.11 -8.33 7.93
CA ASP A 48 12.08 -7.59 7.12
C ASP A 48 12.35 -6.17 7.65
N GLY A 49 11.52 -5.67 8.59
CA GLY A 49 11.59 -4.29 9.09
C GLY A 49 11.13 -3.25 8.08
N LEU A 50 10.38 -3.68 7.07
CA LEU A 50 9.83 -2.89 5.99
C LEU A 50 8.32 -3.00 6.01
N ALA A 51 7.61 -1.87 6.06
CA ALA A 51 6.16 -1.92 6.04
C ALA A 51 5.70 -2.05 4.59
N GLY A 52 5.46 -3.29 4.18
CA GLY A 52 4.92 -3.65 2.88
C GLY A 52 3.41 -3.87 2.89
N PRO A 53 2.83 -4.27 1.74
CA PRO A 53 1.39 -4.51 1.60
C PRO A 53 0.81 -5.52 2.59
N ASP A 54 1.54 -6.62 2.85
CA ASP A 54 1.12 -7.64 3.81
C ASP A 54 1.10 -7.06 5.23
N THR A 55 2.13 -6.32 5.61
CA THR A 55 2.18 -5.63 6.91
C THR A 55 1.02 -4.65 7.08
N PHE A 56 0.76 -3.78 6.11
CA PHE A 56 -0.36 -2.83 6.18
C PHE A 56 -1.73 -3.53 6.24
N THR A 57 -1.89 -4.64 5.53
CA THR A 57 -3.13 -5.43 5.57
C THR A 57 -3.35 -6.03 6.95
N HIS A 58 -2.32 -6.61 7.58
CA HIS A 58 -2.39 -7.12 8.94
C HIS A 58 -2.65 -6.02 9.98
N MET A 59 -2.08 -4.82 9.78
CA MET A 59 -2.28 -3.67 10.68
C MET A 59 -3.65 -3.00 10.55
N GLY A 60 -4.45 -3.42 9.56
CA GLY A 60 -5.71 -2.74 9.23
C GLY A 60 -5.47 -1.30 8.76
N LEU A 61 -4.40 -1.08 7.98
CA LEU A 61 -4.06 0.17 7.30
C LEU A 61 -4.27 0.03 5.77
N PRO A 62 -5.50 -0.28 5.32
CA PRO A 62 -5.79 -0.52 3.90
C PRO A 62 -5.43 0.67 3.00
N GLU A 63 -5.52 1.89 3.55
CA GLU A 63 -5.18 3.15 2.89
C GLU A 63 -3.70 3.29 2.50
N LEU A 64 -2.81 2.51 3.11
CA LEU A 64 -1.38 2.48 2.77
C LEU A 64 -1.02 1.32 1.84
N VAL A 65 -1.97 0.46 1.48
CA VAL A 65 -1.74 -0.68 0.59
C VAL A 65 -1.69 -0.19 -0.86
N TYR A 66 -0.48 -0.24 -1.43
CA TYR A 66 -0.27 0.01 -2.85
C TYR A 66 0.55 -1.14 -3.44
N LEU A 67 -0.06 -1.85 -4.39
CA LEU A 67 0.62 -2.89 -5.15
C LEU A 67 1.06 -2.34 -6.51
N THR A 68 2.33 -2.48 -6.79
CA THR A 68 2.95 -2.03 -8.05
C THR A 68 4.06 -2.98 -8.42
N VAL A 69 4.70 -2.76 -9.57
CA VAL A 69 5.82 -3.59 -10.01
C VAL A 69 6.90 -3.67 -8.91
N GLY A 70 7.30 -4.91 -8.61
CA GLY A 70 8.22 -5.25 -7.53
C GLY A 70 7.56 -5.52 -6.17
N SER A 71 6.26 -5.23 -5.98
CA SER A 71 5.51 -5.71 -4.81
C SER A 71 5.46 -7.24 -4.81
N ARG A 72 5.54 -7.84 -3.64
CA ARG A 72 5.50 -9.29 -3.44
C ARG A 72 4.70 -9.65 -2.21
N GLY A 73 4.32 -10.91 -2.08
CA GLY A 73 3.69 -11.45 -0.88
C GLY A 73 2.26 -11.93 -1.09
N GLU A 74 1.58 -12.20 0.01
CA GLU A 74 0.26 -12.83 0.00
C GLU A 74 -0.81 -11.90 -0.57
N THR A 75 -0.70 -10.60 -0.30
CA THR A 75 -1.60 -9.57 -0.85
C THR A 75 -1.53 -9.55 -2.38
N VAL A 76 -0.35 -9.76 -2.96
CA VAL A 76 -0.18 -9.87 -4.42
C VAL A 76 -0.85 -11.15 -4.95
N LYS A 77 -0.68 -12.29 -4.27
CA LYS A 77 -1.36 -13.55 -4.65
C LYS A 77 -2.87 -13.42 -4.63
N LYS A 78 -3.42 -12.73 -3.62
CA LYS A 78 -4.86 -12.46 -3.49
C LYS A 78 -5.36 -11.64 -4.67
N LEU A 79 -4.67 -10.54 -5.01
CA LEU A 79 -5.00 -9.73 -6.17
C LEU A 79 -4.93 -10.55 -7.48
N GLN A 80 -3.84 -11.29 -7.69
CA GLN A 80 -3.64 -12.09 -8.90
C GLN A 80 -4.73 -13.15 -9.08
N THR A 81 -5.09 -13.85 -8.00
CA THR A 81 -6.20 -14.82 -7.98
C THR A 81 -7.50 -14.15 -8.42
N GLU A 82 -7.78 -12.95 -7.92
CA GLU A 82 -9.01 -12.24 -8.25
C GLU A 82 -9.01 -11.72 -9.70
N LEU A 83 -7.85 -11.30 -10.21
CA LEU A 83 -7.68 -10.91 -11.61
C LEU A 83 -7.74 -12.11 -12.57
N GLY A 84 -7.79 -13.35 -12.06
CA GLY A 84 -7.85 -14.56 -12.87
C GLY A 84 -6.53 -14.87 -13.58
N ILE A 85 -5.40 -14.43 -13.04
CA ILE A 85 -4.05 -14.71 -13.55
C ILE A 85 -3.28 -15.61 -12.59
N THR A 86 -2.11 -16.12 -13.03
CA THR A 86 -1.23 -16.93 -12.18
C THR A 86 -0.85 -16.18 -10.91
N ALA A 87 -1.18 -16.77 -9.75
CA ALA A 87 -0.94 -16.19 -8.43
C ALA A 87 0.43 -16.59 -7.86
N ASP A 88 1.50 -16.13 -8.51
CA ASP A 88 2.89 -16.39 -8.07
C ASP A 88 3.32 -15.52 -6.87
N GLY A 89 2.55 -14.50 -6.53
CA GLY A 89 2.84 -13.56 -5.45
C GLY A 89 3.90 -12.53 -5.81
N VAL A 90 4.19 -12.34 -7.09
CA VAL A 90 5.15 -11.37 -7.61
C VAL A 90 4.45 -10.42 -8.58
N TYR A 91 4.42 -9.13 -8.23
CA TYR A 91 3.81 -8.13 -9.07
C TYR A 91 4.79 -7.76 -10.19
N GLY A 92 4.71 -8.47 -11.31
CA GLY A 92 5.48 -8.22 -12.53
C GLY A 92 4.71 -7.46 -13.60
N ALA A 93 5.25 -7.41 -14.81
CA ALA A 93 4.61 -6.76 -15.96
C ALA A 93 3.25 -7.40 -16.30
N GLY A 94 3.13 -8.73 -16.17
CA GLY A 94 1.86 -9.44 -16.39
C GLY A 94 0.76 -9.00 -15.42
N THR A 95 1.09 -8.85 -14.13
CA THR A 95 0.16 -8.35 -13.11
C THR A 95 -0.20 -6.89 -13.36
N ALA A 96 0.77 -6.03 -13.70
CA ALA A 96 0.51 -4.64 -14.04
C ALA A 96 -0.48 -4.51 -15.20
N ASN A 97 -0.32 -5.31 -16.26
CA ASN A 97 -1.24 -5.31 -17.41
C ASN A 97 -2.64 -5.81 -17.04
N ALA A 98 -2.74 -6.86 -16.21
CA ALA A 98 -4.02 -7.34 -15.71
C ALA A 98 -4.73 -6.29 -14.84
N VAL A 99 -4.00 -5.56 -14.00
CA VAL A 99 -4.54 -4.45 -13.22
C VAL A 99 -5.02 -3.32 -14.13
N LYS A 100 -4.28 -2.94 -15.16
CA LYS A 100 -4.76 -1.94 -16.15
C LYS A 100 -6.06 -2.37 -16.80
N ALA A 101 -6.17 -3.62 -17.22
CA ALA A 101 -7.39 -4.16 -17.81
C ALA A 101 -8.57 -4.14 -16.82
N PHE A 102 -8.32 -4.47 -15.55
CA PHE A 102 -9.32 -4.37 -14.49
C PHE A 102 -9.74 -2.91 -14.22
N GLN A 103 -8.78 -2.00 -14.13
CA GLN A 103 -9.03 -0.56 -13.94
C GLN A 103 -9.89 -0.02 -15.08
N LYS A 104 -9.51 -0.30 -16.33
CA LYS A 104 -10.30 0.03 -17.52
C LYS A 104 -11.74 -0.45 -17.42
N LYS A 105 -11.93 -1.73 -17.08
CA LYS A 105 -13.25 -2.34 -16.95
C LYS A 105 -14.12 -1.69 -15.86
N ASN A 106 -13.49 -1.12 -14.83
CA ASN A 106 -14.16 -0.49 -13.70
C ASN A 106 -14.20 1.05 -13.79
N GLY A 107 -13.80 1.64 -14.92
CA GLY A 107 -13.80 3.09 -15.12
C GLY A 107 -12.77 3.84 -14.26
N LEU A 108 -11.69 3.17 -13.88
CA LEU A 108 -10.57 3.75 -13.14
C LEU A 108 -9.44 4.16 -14.10
N THR A 109 -8.51 4.96 -13.59
CA THR A 109 -7.26 5.28 -14.29
C THR A 109 -6.43 4.02 -14.53
N GLU A 110 -6.05 3.75 -15.78
CA GLU A 110 -5.28 2.57 -16.21
C GLU A 110 -3.77 2.70 -15.91
N ASP A 111 -3.40 3.06 -14.69
CA ASP A 111 -2.00 3.25 -14.27
C ASP A 111 -1.27 1.92 -13.99
N GLY A 112 -2.00 0.82 -13.81
CA GLY A 112 -1.45 -0.49 -13.48
C GLY A 112 -0.94 -0.60 -12.04
N ILE A 113 -1.41 0.29 -11.15
CA ILE A 113 -1.11 0.31 -9.72
C ILE A 113 -2.39 -0.01 -8.96
N ALA A 114 -2.39 -1.11 -8.20
CA ALA A 114 -3.52 -1.42 -7.33
C ALA A 114 -3.36 -0.72 -5.98
N GLY A 115 -3.75 0.56 -5.94
CA GLY A 115 -3.93 1.34 -4.71
C GLY A 115 -5.35 1.23 -4.13
N PRO A 116 -5.69 1.99 -3.07
CA PRO A 116 -6.95 1.85 -2.34
C PRO A 116 -8.21 1.93 -3.22
N THR A 117 -8.24 2.82 -4.22
CA THR A 117 -9.37 2.95 -5.15
C THR A 117 -9.56 1.73 -6.05
N THR A 118 -8.45 1.13 -6.50
CA THR A 118 -8.47 -0.09 -7.30
C THR A 118 -8.82 -1.29 -6.42
N LEU A 119 -8.20 -1.41 -5.24
CA LEU A 119 -8.44 -2.48 -4.28
C LEU A 119 -9.88 -2.46 -3.74
N ALA A 120 -10.47 -1.29 -3.51
CA ALA A 120 -11.87 -1.17 -3.10
C ALA A 120 -12.87 -1.69 -4.14
N LYS A 121 -12.48 -1.77 -5.42
CA LYS A 121 -13.29 -2.38 -6.49
C LYS A 121 -13.14 -3.89 -6.57
N THR A 122 -12.17 -4.47 -5.88
CA THR A 122 -12.01 -5.92 -5.81
C THR A 122 -12.87 -6.48 -4.68
N LYS A 123 -13.36 -7.71 -4.85
CA LYS A 123 -14.15 -8.45 -3.86
C LYS A 123 -13.33 -8.76 -2.61
N THR A 124 -12.05 -9.11 -2.78
CA THR A 124 -11.17 -9.55 -1.67
C THR A 124 -10.84 -8.40 -0.73
N PHE A 125 -10.59 -7.21 -1.28
CA PHE A 125 -10.20 -6.04 -0.49
C PHE A 125 -11.36 -5.09 -0.22
N GLY A 126 -12.41 -5.07 -1.06
CA GLY A 126 -13.57 -4.20 -0.90
C GLY A 126 -14.36 -4.39 0.40
N SER A 127 -14.35 -5.60 1.00
CA SER A 127 -14.98 -5.86 2.30
C SER A 127 -14.18 -5.25 3.48
N VAL A 128 -12.87 -5.15 3.34
CA VAL A 128 -11.94 -4.61 4.36
C VAL A 128 -11.73 -3.10 4.18
N MET A 129 -11.87 -2.62 2.94
CA MET A 129 -11.80 -1.21 2.53
C MET A 129 -13.17 -0.56 2.71
N ASN A 130 -13.59 -0.33 3.96
CA ASN A 130 -14.87 0.30 4.25
C ASN A 130 -15.00 1.69 3.60
N ALA A 131 -16.16 1.96 2.99
CA ALA A 131 -16.50 3.21 2.29
C ALA A 131 -16.35 4.49 3.13
N SER A 132 -16.23 4.37 4.46
CA SER A 132 -15.95 5.49 5.37
C SER A 132 -14.58 6.14 5.14
N VAL A 133 -13.61 5.39 4.58
CA VAL A 133 -12.29 5.93 4.20
C VAL A 133 -12.39 6.75 2.90
N ILE A 134 -13.23 6.34 1.95
CA ILE A 134 -13.37 7.03 0.65
C ILE A 134 -13.94 8.46 0.81
N ALA A 135 -14.73 8.72 1.84
CA ALA A 135 -15.27 10.06 2.12
C ALA A 135 -14.29 10.97 2.90
N GLY A 136 -13.31 10.39 3.62
CA GLY A 136 -12.35 11.14 4.45
C GLY A 136 -10.96 11.29 3.83
N SER A 137 -10.55 10.38 2.97
CA SER A 137 -9.26 10.43 2.28
C SER A 137 -9.45 10.91 0.84
N ILE A 138 -9.54 12.23 0.65
CA ILE A 138 -9.30 12.87 -0.66
C ILE A 138 -7.82 12.76 -1.06
N ILE A 139 -7.34 11.53 -1.18
CA ILE A 139 -6.09 11.18 -1.84
C ILE A 139 -6.41 10.05 -2.82
N ASP A 140 -7.24 10.40 -3.80
CA ASP A 140 -7.42 9.62 -5.00
C ASP A 140 -6.16 9.74 -5.85
N ALA A 141 -5.29 8.71 -5.85
CA ALA A 141 -4.05 8.67 -6.62
C ALA A 141 -4.22 9.01 -8.13
N GLY A 142 -5.45 9.04 -8.65
CA GLY A 142 -5.79 9.47 -10.01
C GLY A 142 -6.14 10.96 -10.20
N THR A 143 -6.30 11.76 -9.14
CA THR A 143 -6.64 13.19 -9.27
C THR A 143 -5.40 14.07 -9.39
N LYS A 144 -5.50 15.18 -10.14
CA LYS A 144 -4.46 16.24 -10.17
C LYS A 144 -4.09 16.72 -8.75
N ALA A 145 -5.04 16.69 -7.81
CA ALA A 145 -4.83 17.02 -6.41
C ALA A 145 -3.94 16.01 -5.68
N ALA A 146 -4.17 14.71 -5.84
CA ALA A 146 -3.29 13.70 -5.26
C ALA A 146 -1.92 13.65 -5.91
N ARG A 147 -1.79 13.98 -7.20
CA ARG A 147 -0.47 14.16 -7.84
C ARG A 147 0.31 15.33 -7.22
N SER A 148 -0.35 16.39 -6.77
CA SER A 148 0.30 17.50 -6.05
C SER A 148 0.79 17.10 -4.66
N ILE A 149 0.02 16.27 -3.93
CA ILE A 149 0.41 15.75 -2.62
C ILE A 149 1.51 14.69 -2.80
N TRP A 150 1.41 13.83 -3.82
CA TRP A 150 2.44 12.87 -4.18
C TRP A 150 3.72 13.54 -4.68
N ASP A 151 3.66 14.64 -5.45
CA ASP A 151 4.84 15.46 -5.82
C ASP A 151 5.41 16.22 -4.61
N THR A 152 4.61 16.53 -3.60
CA THR A 152 5.12 17.11 -2.35
C THR A 152 5.84 16.06 -1.49
N ILE A 153 5.30 14.84 -1.46
CA ILE A 153 5.88 13.69 -0.74
C ILE A 153 7.10 13.13 -1.50
N THR A 154 7.06 13.07 -2.82
CA THR A 154 8.12 12.55 -3.69
C THR A 154 9.09 13.62 -4.18
N GLY A 155 8.76 14.90 -4.09
CA GLY A 155 9.68 16.02 -4.36
C GLY A 155 10.84 16.07 -3.36
N ALA A 156 10.67 15.48 -2.18
CA ALA A 156 11.75 15.20 -1.23
C ALA A 156 12.75 14.12 -1.73
N PHE A 157 12.43 13.40 -2.81
CA PHE A 157 13.28 12.37 -3.44
C PHE A 157 14.12 12.89 -4.62
N LYS A 158 14.07 14.18 -4.97
CA LYS A 158 15.03 14.78 -5.91
C LYS A 158 16.10 15.59 -5.17
N LYS A 159 17.20 14.91 -4.84
CA LYS A 159 18.54 15.47 -5.00
C LYS A 159 19.41 14.42 -5.69
#